data_AF-A0A6N7AJT6-F1
#
_entry.id   AF-A0A6N7AJT6-F1
#
_cell.length_a   1.000
_cell.length_b   1.000
_cell.length_c   1.000
_cell.angle_alpha   90.00
_cell.angle_beta   90.00
_cell.angle_gamma   90.00
#
_symmetry.space_group_name_H-M   'P 1'
#
loop_
_entity.id
_entity.type
_entity.pdbx_description
1 polymer ?
#
loop_
_entity_poly.entity_id
_entity_poly.type
_entity_poly.pdbx_seq_one_letter_code
_entity_poly.pdbx_strand_id
1 'polypeptide(L)'
;MNEKDHKLSLSPKGRLELKKTVDAGQVRQSFSHGRSKVVAVEVRKKRSIQANFPSDSGGDGLLAEDLLHEADGGRDLTAREKASRLRALKEAQQRAEEETRRHTEEKETRRQAEEVETRRKAEKAAEALRTA
;
A
#
# COMPACT_ATOMS: atom_id res chain seq x y z
N MET A 1 -54.21 49.12 1.23
CA MET A 1 -54.53 47.72 1.61
C MET A 1 -53.87 46.78 0.62
N ASN A 2 -52.79 46.12 1.06
CA ASN A 2 -52.54 44.68 0.88
C ASN A 2 -51.09 44.41 1.26
N GLU A 3 -50.84 44.44 2.56
CA GLU A 3 -49.72 43.73 3.17
C GLU A 3 -49.97 42.23 2.94
N LYS A 4 -49.15 41.61 2.10
CA LYS A 4 -49.05 40.16 2.04
C LYS A 4 -47.65 39.82 2.47
N ASP A 5 -47.54 39.31 3.69
CA ASP A 5 -46.30 38.83 4.29
C ASP A 5 -45.59 37.86 3.34
N HIS A 6 -44.53 38.35 2.69
CA HIS A 6 -43.61 37.50 1.94
C HIS A 6 -42.72 36.75 2.93
N LYS A 7 -43.28 35.81 3.68
CA LYS A 7 -42.48 34.85 4.45
C LYS A 7 -41.68 34.01 3.47
N LEU A 8 -40.36 34.19 3.50
CA LEU A 8 -39.40 33.33 2.84
C LEU A 8 -39.50 31.93 3.45
N SER A 9 -40.28 31.06 2.84
CA SER A 9 -40.34 29.65 3.23
C SER A 9 -39.25 28.89 2.50
N LEU A 10 -38.47 28.11 3.24
CA LEU A 10 -37.56 27.14 2.65
C LEU A 10 -38.40 25.91 2.29
N SER A 11 -38.71 25.74 1.00
CA SER A 11 -39.30 24.49 0.53
C SER A 11 -38.44 23.31 1.02
N PRO A 12 -39.05 22.21 1.49
CA PRO A 12 -38.30 21.03 1.90
C PRO A 12 -37.53 20.52 0.69
N LYS A 13 -36.21 20.72 0.72
CA LYS A 13 -35.31 20.22 -0.32
C LYS A 13 -35.42 18.70 -0.31
N GLY A 14 -35.72 18.11 -1.46
CA GLY A 14 -35.76 16.66 -1.63
C GLY A 14 -34.48 15.98 -1.16
N ARG A 15 -34.53 14.66 -0.97
CA ARG A 15 -33.40 13.85 -0.50
C ARG A 15 -32.12 14.21 -1.28
N LEU A 16 -31.07 14.56 -0.55
CA LEU A 16 -29.75 14.90 -1.10
C LEU A 16 -29.16 13.66 -1.78
N GLU A 17 -29.46 13.50 -3.06
CA GLU A 17 -28.81 12.53 -3.92
C GLU A 17 -27.53 13.17 -4.47
N LEU A 18 -26.40 12.49 -4.28
CA LEU A 18 -25.10 12.95 -4.74
C LEU A 18 -25.05 12.84 -6.28
N LYS A 19 -25.65 13.81 -6.98
CA LYS A 19 -25.43 13.98 -8.42
C LYS A 19 -23.95 14.29 -8.59
N LYS A 20 -23.27 13.51 -9.45
CA LYS A 20 -21.83 13.60 -9.75
C LYS A 20 -21.41 15.06 -9.78
N THR A 21 -20.37 15.42 -9.05
CA THR A 21 -19.84 16.78 -8.95
C THR A 21 -19.20 17.18 -10.28
N VAL A 22 -20.01 17.47 -11.30
CA VAL A 22 -19.54 17.67 -12.68
C VAL A 22 -18.63 18.89 -12.82
N ASP A 23 -18.72 19.85 -11.89
CA ASP A 23 -17.93 21.10 -11.89
C ASP A 23 -16.92 21.20 -10.73
N ALA A 24 -16.57 20.09 -10.07
CA ALA A 24 -15.51 20.12 -9.04
C ALA A 24 -14.15 20.44 -9.70
N GLY A 25 -13.75 21.71 -9.63
CA GLY A 25 -12.53 22.20 -10.26
C GLY A 25 -12.73 22.89 -11.61
N GLN A 26 -13.94 23.34 -11.94
CA GLN A 26 -14.19 24.19 -13.10
C GLN A 26 -14.98 25.43 -12.68
N VAL A 27 -14.45 26.62 -12.97
CA VAL A 27 -15.10 27.91 -12.69
C VAL A 27 -15.55 28.51 -14.01
N ARG A 28 -16.84 28.86 -14.10
CA ARG A 28 -17.39 29.59 -15.23
C ARG A 28 -17.17 31.08 -15.00
N GLN A 29 -16.19 31.66 -15.69
CA GLN A 29 -16.04 33.10 -15.74
C GLN A 29 -16.89 33.69 -16.86
N SER A 30 -17.70 34.68 -16.50
CA SER A 30 -18.40 35.55 -17.44
C SER A 30 -17.46 36.70 -17.83
N PHE A 31 -17.10 36.80 -19.12
CA PHE A 31 -16.40 37.96 -19.65
C PHE A 31 -17.40 39.05 -20.03
N SER A 32 -16.99 40.31 -19.93
CA SER A 32 -17.83 41.49 -20.22
C SER A 32 -18.48 41.50 -21.62
N HIS A 33 -17.92 40.75 -22.57
CA HIS A 33 -18.38 40.64 -23.97
C HIS A 33 -19.27 39.42 -24.22
N GLY A 34 -19.94 38.88 -23.20
CA GLY A 34 -21.03 37.91 -23.34
C GLY A 34 -20.61 36.45 -23.56
N ARG A 35 -19.31 36.13 -23.58
CA ARG A 35 -18.85 34.73 -23.65
C ARG A 35 -18.52 34.21 -22.25
N SER A 36 -19.16 33.11 -21.87
CA SER A 36 -18.79 32.34 -20.68
C SER A 36 -17.74 31.29 -21.07
N LYS A 37 -16.55 31.34 -20.47
CA LYS A 37 -15.50 30.33 -20.66
C LYS A 37 -15.37 29.51 -19.39
N VAL A 38 -15.30 28.19 -19.55
CA VAL A 38 -15.01 27.26 -18.46
C VAL A 38 -13.50 27.24 -18.27
N VAL A 39 -13.04 27.57 -17.06
CA VAL A 39 -11.63 27.53 -16.67
C VAL A 39 -11.44 26.41 -15.67
N ALA A 40 -10.61 25.43 -16.00
CA ALA A 40 -10.24 24.36 -15.08
C ALA A 40 -9.29 24.91 -14.00
N VAL A 41 -9.62 24.65 -12.75
CA VAL A 41 -8.88 25.07 -11.55
C VAL A 41 -8.76 23.90 -10.58
N GLU A 42 -7.56 23.67 -10.08
CA GLU A 42 -7.33 22.66 -9.05
C GLU A 42 -7.60 23.27 -7.67
N VAL A 43 -8.81 23.03 -7.13
CA VAL A 43 -9.15 23.53 -5.79
C VAL A 43 -8.71 22.51 -4.73
N ARG A 44 -7.66 22.84 -3.97
CA ARG A 44 -7.21 22.04 -2.83
C ARG A 44 -8.16 22.21 -1.64
N LYS A 45 -9.13 21.29 -1.50
CA LYS A 45 -9.99 21.25 -0.30
C LYS A 45 -9.23 20.62 0.86
N LYS A 46 -9.08 21.35 1.98
CA LYS A 46 -8.54 20.81 3.23
C LYS A 46 -9.49 19.71 3.71
N ARG A 47 -9.09 18.44 3.61
CA ARG A 47 -9.86 17.31 4.17
C ARG A 47 -9.80 17.42 5.69
N SER A 48 -10.89 17.81 6.34
CA SER A 48 -11.05 17.58 7.76
C SER A 48 -11.30 16.09 7.95
N ILE A 49 -10.28 15.34 8.36
CA ILE A 49 -10.46 14.00 8.92
C ILE A 49 -11.02 14.20 10.33
N GLN A 50 -12.27 14.66 10.46
CA GLN A 50 -13.04 14.21 11.59
C GLN A 50 -13.35 12.76 11.25
N ALA A 51 -12.60 11.88 11.90
CA ALA A 51 -12.92 10.49 11.99
C ALA A 51 -14.39 10.37 12.41
N ASN A 52 -15.27 10.22 11.43
CA ASN A 52 -16.57 9.62 11.65
C ASN A 52 -16.34 8.11 11.77
N PHE A 53 -15.50 7.72 12.75
CA PHE A 53 -15.59 6.41 13.33
C PHE A 53 -16.80 6.50 14.26
N PRO A 54 -17.92 5.84 13.96
CA PRO A 54 -18.87 5.54 15.01
C PRO A 54 -18.14 4.63 16.00
N SER A 55 -17.58 5.23 17.03
CA SER A 55 -17.20 4.52 18.25
C SER A 55 -18.48 4.25 19.04
N ASP A 56 -19.35 3.42 18.48
CA ASP A 56 -20.38 2.69 19.21
C ASP A 56 -21.00 1.66 18.26
N SER A 57 -21.27 0.46 18.77
CA SER A 57 -21.78 -0.72 18.07
C SER A 57 -20.74 -1.56 17.31
N GLY A 58 -20.36 -2.67 17.93
CA GLY A 58 -19.57 -3.73 17.28
C GLY A 58 -20.24 -4.27 16.02
N GLY A 59 -19.43 -4.66 15.04
CA GLY A 59 -19.90 -5.22 13.79
C GLY A 59 -18.81 -5.24 12.71
N ASP A 60 -18.00 -6.30 12.74
CA ASP A 60 -17.35 -7.02 11.64
C ASP A 60 -16.54 -6.26 10.56
N GLY A 61 -15.28 -6.67 10.45
CA GLY A 61 -14.24 -6.19 9.51
C GLY A 61 -14.47 -6.49 8.02
N LEU A 62 -15.68 -6.26 7.50
CA LEU A 62 -16.06 -6.52 6.11
C LEU A 62 -15.78 -5.34 5.15
N LEU A 63 -15.45 -4.16 5.67
CA LEU A 63 -15.25 -2.94 4.85
C LEU A 63 -13.82 -2.76 4.34
N ALA A 64 -12.84 -3.47 4.90
CA ALA A 64 -11.43 -3.36 4.50
C ALA A 64 -11.08 -4.28 3.31
N GLU A 65 -11.75 -5.43 3.20
CA GLU A 65 -11.54 -6.40 2.12
C GLU A 65 -12.07 -5.87 0.77
N ASP A 66 -13.18 -5.14 0.77
CA ASP A 66 -13.85 -4.68 -0.46
C ASP A 66 -13.01 -3.66 -1.26
N LEU A 67 -12.21 -2.84 -0.58
CA LEU A 67 -11.30 -1.89 -1.24
C LEU A 67 -10.04 -2.56 -1.83
N LEU A 68 -9.69 -3.76 -1.37
CA LEU A 68 -8.51 -4.50 -1.85
C LEU A 68 -8.85 -5.40 -3.04
N HIS A 69 -10.09 -5.88 -3.14
CA HIS A 69 -10.58 -6.72 -4.25
C HIS A 69 -10.73 -5.97 -5.59
N GLU A 70 -10.94 -4.65 -5.55
CA GLU A 70 -11.07 -3.81 -6.75
C GLU A 70 -9.74 -3.62 -7.51
N ALA A 71 -8.59 -3.80 -6.85
CA ALA A 71 -7.28 -3.69 -7.49
C ALA A 71 -6.85 -4.94 -8.28
N ASP A 72 -7.44 -6.11 -7.98
CA ASP A 72 -7.13 -7.42 -8.59
C ASP A 72 -8.22 -7.88 -9.59
N GLY A 73 -9.14 -6.99 -9.97
CA GLY A 73 -10.19 -7.28 -10.95
C GLY A 73 -11.32 -8.16 -10.42
N GLY A 74 -11.59 -8.14 -9.11
CA GLY A 74 -12.83 -8.65 -8.50
C GLY A 74 -13.13 -10.14 -8.71
N ARG A 75 -12.13 -10.93 -9.12
CA ARG A 75 -12.30 -12.39 -9.33
C ARG A 75 -11.64 -13.14 -8.19
N ASP A 76 -12.46 -13.85 -7.42
CA ASP A 76 -11.95 -14.84 -6.47
C ASP A 76 -11.03 -15.82 -7.18
N LEU A 77 -9.77 -15.92 -6.74
CA LEU A 77 -8.78 -16.82 -7.33
C LEU A 77 -9.33 -18.24 -7.39
N THR A 78 -9.28 -18.85 -8.57
CA THR A 78 -9.69 -20.24 -8.79
C THR A 78 -8.83 -21.19 -7.95
N ALA A 79 -9.30 -22.41 -7.69
CA ALA A 79 -8.54 -23.39 -6.92
C ALA A 79 -7.14 -23.67 -7.51
N ARG A 80 -7.02 -23.62 -8.84
CA ARG A 80 -5.75 -23.80 -9.55
C ARG A 80 -4.79 -22.64 -9.30
N GLU A 81 -5.27 -21.41 -9.31
CA GLU A 81 -4.47 -20.21 -9.03
C GLU A 81 -4.04 -20.17 -7.56
N LYS A 82 -4.95 -20.49 -6.64
CA LYS A 82 -4.64 -20.63 -5.21
C LYS A 82 -3.55 -21.68 -4.97
N ALA A 83 -3.64 -22.85 -5.61
CA ALA A 83 -2.62 -23.88 -5.53
C ALA A 83 -1.26 -23.42 -6.09
N SER A 84 -1.25 -22.69 -7.21
CA SER A 84 -0.03 -22.10 -7.78
C SER A 84 0.59 -21.09 -6.83
N ARG A 85 -0.22 -20.22 -6.21
CA ARG A 85 0.23 -19.23 -5.24
C ARG A 85 0.84 -19.88 -4.00
N LEU A 86 0.18 -20.91 -3.45
CA LEU A 86 0.71 -21.65 -2.30
C LEU A 86 2.04 -22.35 -2.61
N ARG A 87 2.19 -22.92 -3.81
CA ARG A 87 3.46 -23.52 -4.25
C ARG A 87 4.57 -22.47 -4.34
N ALA A 88 4.30 -21.32 -4.96
CA ALA A 88 5.27 -20.24 -5.08
C ALA A 88 5.72 -19.69 -3.71
N LEU A 89 4.78 -19.53 -2.77
CA LEU A 89 5.11 -19.10 -1.41
C LEU A 89 5.98 -20.13 -0.68
N LYS A 90 5.62 -21.42 -0.76
CA LYS A 90 6.40 -22.49 -0.14
C LYS A 90 7.80 -22.58 -0.73
N GLU A 91 7.94 -22.45 -2.04
CA GLU A 91 9.23 -22.47 -2.72
C GLU A 91 10.08 -21.25 -2.33
N ALA A 92 9.49 -20.05 -2.23
CA ALA A 92 10.20 -18.88 -1.76
C ALA A 92 10.72 -19.05 -0.32
N GLN A 93 9.91 -19.63 0.58
CA GLN A 93 10.33 -19.97 1.93
C GLN A 93 11.47 -20.98 1.93
N GLN A 94 11.36 -22.06 1.15
CA GLN A 94 12.40 -23.08 1.04
C GLN A 94 13.72 -22.53 0.49
N ARG A 95 13.67 -21.68 -0.54
CA ARG A 95 14.88 -21.04 -1.09
C ARG A 95 15.53 -20.11 -0.07
N ALA A 96 14.74 -19.34 0.68
CA ALA A 96 15.29 -18.49 1.74
C ALA A 96 15.99 -19.32 2.82
N GLU A 97 15.38 -20.42 3.28
CA GLU A 97 16.00 -21.34 4.24
C GLU A 97 17.27 -21.98 3.66
N GLU A 98 17.24 -22.44 2.41
CA GLU A 98 18.40 -23.04 1.76
C GLU A 98 19.54 -22.04 1.57
N GLU A 99 19.26 -20.79 1.21
CA GLU A 99 20.26 -19.73 1.12
C GLU A 99 20.90 -19.45 2.48
N THR A 100 20.10 -19.40 3.56
CA THR A 100 20.67 -19.24 4.91
C THR A 100 21.57 -20.41 5.28
N ARG A 101 21.15 -21.64 4.97
CA ARG A 101 21.91 -22.86 5.24
C ARG A 101 23.20 -22.92 4.42
N ARG A 102 23.14 -22.63 3.12
CA ARG A 102 24.32 -22.58 2.24
C ARG A 102 25.30 -21.53 2.73
N HIS A 103 24.82 -20.36 3.13
CA HIS A 103 25.67 -19.29 3.66
C HIS A 103 26.31 -19.65 5.01
N THR A 104 25.63 -20.41 5.87
CA THR A 104 26.26 -20.92 7.11
C THR A 104 27.31 -21.99 6.81
N GLU A 105 27.01 -22.93 5.91
CA GLU A 105 27.94 -23.99 5.49
C GLU A 105 29.18 -23.39 4.80
N GLU A 106 29.01 -22.38 3.94
CA GLU A 106 30.12 -21.66 3.31
C GLU A 106 30.98 -20.91 4.34
N LYS A 107 30.36 -20.27 5.33
CA LYS A 107 31.11 -19.62 6.42
C LYS A 107 31.88 -20.62 7.27
N GLU A 108 31.30 -21.77 7.57
CA GLU A 108 31.96 -22.82 8.34
C GLU A 108 33.13 -23.43 7.57
N THR A 109 32.92 -23.78 6.30
CA THR A 109 34.00 -24.29 5.43
C THR A 109 35.12 -23.26 5.26
N ARG A 110 34.81 -21.97 5.12
CA ARG A 110 35.82 -20.91 5.08
C ARG A 110 36.61 -20.82 6.39
N ARG A 111 35.94 -20.87 7.54
CA ARG A 111 36.60 -20.88 8.86
C ARG A 111 37.52 -22.09 9.03
N GLN A 112 37.08 -23.27 8.62
CA GLN A 112 37.90 -24.48 8.67
C GLN A 112 39.13 -24.38 7.76
N ALA A 113 38.97 -23.84 6.54
CA ALA A 113 40.10 -23.61 5.63
C ALA A 113 41.12 -22.62 6.22
N GLU A 114 40.65 -21.50 6.81
CA GLU A 114 41.49 -20.53 7.51
C GLU A 114 42.22 -21.17 8.71
N GLU A 115 41.55 -22.03 9.49
CA GLU A 115 42.16 -22.76 10.62
C GLU A 115 43.24 -23.75 10.13
N VAL A 116 42.98 -24.50 9.06
CA VAL A 116 43.95 -25.42 8.48
C VAL A 116 45.16 -24.66 7.93
N GLU A 117 44.94 -23.53 7.27
CA GLU A 117 46.04 -22.69 6.78
C GLU A 117 46.89 -22.11 7.91
N THR A 118 46.25 -21.60 8.96
CA THR A 118 46.97 -21.05 10.13
C THR A 118 47.77 -22.13 10.84
N ARG A 119 47.20 -23.33 11.01
CA ARG A 119 47.90 -24.49 11.56
C ARG A 119 49.10 -24.89 10.69
N ARG A 120 48.94 -24.93 9.36
CA ARG A 120 50.03 -25.25 8.43
C ARG A 120 51.13 -24.20 8.43
N LYS A 121 50.79 -22.91 8.56
CA LYS A 121 51.77 -21.81 8.70
C LYS A 121 52.53 -21.92 10.02
N ALA A 122 51.84 -22.24 11.12
CA ALA A 122 52.47 -22.45 12.43
C ALA A 122 53.42 -23.65 12.43
N GLU A 123 53.01 -24.76 11.80
CA GLU A 123 53.86 -25.96 11.65
C GLU A 123 55.13 -25.66 10.85
N LYS A 124 55.01 -24.98 9.70
CA LYS A 124 56.17 -24.55 8.90
C LYS A 124 57.09 -23.59 9.66
N ALA A 125 56.54 -22.68 10.45
CA ALA A 125 57.35 -21.78 11.28
C ALA A 125 58.10 -22.53 12.38
N ALA A 126 57.45 -23.52 13.02
CA ALA A 126 58.08 -24.37 14.02
C ALA A 126 59.16 -25.27 13.42
N GLU A 127 58.97 -25.78 12.20
CA GLU A 127 59.97 -26.53 11.45
C GLU A 127 61.19 -25.67 11.12
N ALA A 128 60.98 -24.46 10.59
CA ALA A 128 62.07 -23.52 10.28
C ALA A 128 62.92 -23.17 11.51
N LEU A 129 62.28 -23.05 12.68
CA LEU A 129 62.95 -22.78 13.95
C LEU A 129 63.68 -24.01 14.54
N ARG A 130 63.33 -25.22 14.11
CA ARG A 130 64.04 -26.46 14.47
C ARG A 130 65.27 -26.71 13.59
N THR A 131 65.27 -26.18 12.36
CA THR A 131 66.36 -26.33 11.40
C THR A 131 67.43 -25.23 11.48
N ALA A 132 67.21 -24.19 12.30
CA ALA A 132 68.15 -23.09 12.56
C ALA A 132 68.91 -23.32 13.87
#